data_AF-A0A497GDR0-F1
#
_entry.id   AF-A0A497GDR0-F1
#
_cell.length_a   1.000
_cell.length_b   1.000
_cell.length_c   1.000
_cell.angle_alpha   90.00
_cell.angle_beta   90.00
_cell.angle_gamma   90.00
#
_symmetry.space_group_name_H-M   'P 1'
#
loop_
_entity.id
_entity.type
_entity.pdbx_description
1 polymer ?
#
loop_
_entity_poly.entity_id
_entity_poly.type
_entity_poly.pdbx_seq_one_letter_code
_entity_poly.pdbx_strand_id
1 'polypeptide(L)'
;MEVAVVLANTSPSIALGEKLERLAERVKALLPDLGRAVGELSRVEEKYCKPLLLVEPPRLSSYFRSMLPSFMLDLVSITLPLSRSLFTRAEEDPLVLVELKELEKELFKEFRPLIEEAAGAKGVDPEHVIKAWAAAIDYDLWLIDMVMEVGFRGFLDRLIERAGRVGEEFIESLYSLFYTLMSVNSALLGDAPYREETLRTLIEWSSRYAEEVEDYLDTLLFLIPDEEYKAVTESLGE
;
A
#
# COMPACT_ATOMS: atom_id res chain seq x y z
N MET A 1 -6.94 16.12 5.77
CA MET A 1 -7.67 14.97 5.19
C MET A 1 -7.98 14.05 6.34
N GLU A 2 -9.22 13.60 6.49
CA GLU A 2 -9.63 12.80 7.66
C GLU A 2 -8.93 11.43 7.62
N VAL A 3 -8.25 11.06 8.71
CA VAL A 3 -7.40 9.85 8.83
C VAL A 3 -8.09 8.60 8.30
N ALA A 4 -9.36 8.42 8.65
CA ALA A 4 -10.15 7.28 8.24
C ALA A 4 -10.31 7.17 6.71
N VAL A 5 -10.47 8.31 6.02
CA VAL A 5 -10.61 8.34 4.56
C VAL A 5 -9.30 7.99 3.87
N VAL A 6 -8.16 8.29 4.51
CA VAL A 6 -6.82 8.00 3.94
C VAL A 6 -6.43 6.54 4.11
N LEU A 7 -6.79 5.94 5.24
CA LEU A 7 -6.57 4.52 5.56
C LEU A 7 -7.62 3.59 4.93
N ALA A 8 -8.73 4.12 4.44
CA ALA A 8 -9.72 3.37 3.69
C ALA A 8 -9.38 3.27 2.19
N ASN A 9 -8.10 3.17 1.85
CA ASN A 9 -7.60 3.08 0.48
C ASN A 9 -6.76 1.84 0.30
N THR A 10 -7.03 1.07 -0.75
CA THR A 10 -6.15 -0.03 -1.16
C THR A 10 -4.81 0.52 -1.66
N SER A 11 -3.76 -0.28 -1.55
CA SER A 11 -2.44 0.05 -2.05
C SER A 11 -2.46 0.18 -3.58
N PRO A 12 -1.50 0.93 -4.19
CA PRO A 12 -1.37 0.99 -5.64
C PRO A 12 -0.85 -0.33 -6.25
N SER A 13 -0.49 -1.32 -5.44
CA SER A 13 0.14 -2.58 -5.85
C SER A 13 -0.75 -3.36 -6.82
N ILE A 14 -2.07 -3.33 -6.61
CA ILE A 14 -3.03 -4.02 -7.48
C ILE A 14 -2.99 -3.54 -8.94
N ALA A 15 -2.59 -2.29 -9.18
CA ALA A 15 -2.44 -1.74 -10.53
C ALA A 15 -1.34 -2.44 -11.32
N LEU A 16 -0.37 -3.04 -10.65
CA LEU A 16 0.68 -3.82 -11.30
C LEU A 16 0.15 -5.16 -11.84
N GLY A 17 -0.97 -5.65 -11.32
CA GLY A 17 -1.65 -6.84 -11.83
C GLY A 17 -2.11 -6.75 -13.28
N GLU A 18 -2.43 -5.54 -13.78
CA GLU A 18 -2.76 -5.34 -15.19
C GLU A 18 -1.57 -5.64 -16.13
N LYS A 19 -0.33 -5.59 -15.62
CA LYS A 19 0.88 -5.89 -16.39
C LYS A 19 1.14 -7.40 -16.51
N LEU A 20 0.44 -8.23 -15.75
CA LEU A 20 0.56 -9.68 -15.79
C LEU A 20 -0.55 -10.26 -16.66
N GLU A 21 -0.20 -10.75 -17.87
CA GLU A 21 -1.16 -11.25 -18.87
C GLU A 21 -2.19 -12.24 -18.28
N ARG A 22 -1.75 -13.08 -17.34
CA ARG A 22 -2.58 -14.11 -16.70
C ARG A 22 -3.64 -13.52 -15.75
N LEU A 23 -3.38 -12.37 -15.13
CA LEU A 23 -4.24 -11.76 -14.11
C LEU A 23 -5.02 -10.55 -14.64
N ALA A 24 -4.55 -9.92 -15.72
CA ALA A 24 -5.09 -8.67 -16.24
C ALA A 24 -6.61 -8.66 -16.46
N GLU A 25 -7.19 -9.70 -17.08
CA GLU A 25 -8.63 -9.78 -17.32
C GLU A 25 -9.43 -9.90 -16.00
N ARG A 26 -8.90 -10.64 -15.02
CA ARG A 26 -9.55 -10.80 -13.71
C ARG A 26 -9.47 -9.52 -12.90
N VAL A 27 -8.31 -8.86 -12.89
CA VAL A 27 -8.10 -7.53 -12.29
C VAL A 27 -9.11 -6.53 -12.87
N LYS A 28 -9.26 -6.50 -14.21
CA LYS A 28 -10.15 -5.57 -14.90
C LYS A 28 -11.63 -5.85 -14.66
N ALA A 29 -12.01 -7.12 -14.53
CA ALA A 29 -13.37 -7.50 -14.16
C ALA A 29 -13.70 -7.06 -12.72
N LEU A 30 -12.74 -7.19 -11.81
CA LEU A 30 -12.90 -6.85 -10.40
C LEU A 30 -12.86 -5.33 -10.17
N LEU A 31 -11.97 -4.63 -10.85
CA LEU A 31 -11.74 -3.18 -10.75
C LEU A 31 -11.87 -2.53 -12.14
N PRO A 32 -13.11 -2.33 -12.66
CA PRO A 32 -13.33 -1.81 -14.01
C PRO A 32 -12.79 -0.39 -14.23
N ASP A 33 -12.70 0.40 -13.16
CA ASP A 33 -12.16 1.77 -13.19
C ASP A 33 -10.61 1.82 -13.13
N LEU A 34 -9.95 0.67 -12.93
CA LEU A 34 -8.51 0.60 -12.72
C LEU A 34 -7.72 1.09 -13.94
N GLY A 35 -8.17 0.78 -15.16
CA GLY A 35 -7.45 1.20 -16.37
C GLY A 35 -7.28 2.72 -16.49
N ARG A 36 -8.22 3.52 -15.96
CA ARG A 36 -8.04 4.98 -15.86
C ARG A 36 -7.01 5.33 -14.79
N ALA A 37 -7.10 4.68 -13.62
CA ALA A 37 -6.19 4.89 -12.51
C ALA A 37 -4.74 4.50 -12.87
N VAL A 38 -4.49 3.45 -13.65
CA VAL A 38 -3.15 3.04 -14.09
C VAL A 38 -2.45 4.16 -14.85
N GLY A 39 -3.16 4.87 -15.73
CA GLY A 39 -2.62 6.04 -16.44
C GLY A 39 -2.27 7.19 -15.50
N GLU A 40 -3.06 7.41 -14.45
CA GLU A 40 -2.80 8.45 -13.44
C GLU A 40 -1.67 8.04 -12.47
N LEU A 41 -1.61 6.77 -12.06
CA LEU A 41 -0.52 6.19 -11.25
C LEU A 41 0.82 6.26 -11.99
N SER A 42 0.82 6.01 -13.30
CA SER A 42 2.02 6.19 -14.14
C SER A 42 2.51 7.64 -14.11
N ARG A 43 1.61 8.63 -14.04
CA ARG A 43 2.01 10.05 -13.89
C ARG A 43 2.56 10.36 -12.51
N VAL A 44 2.03 9.73 -11.46
CA VAL A 44 2.59 9.82 -10.10
C VAL A 44 4.01 9.24 -10.08
N GLU A 45 4.22 8.09 -10.72
CA GLU A 45 5.54 7.46 -10.87
C GLU A 45 6.53 8.40 -11.56
N GLU A 46 6.15 8.96 -12.71
CA GLU A 46 6.97 9.91 -13.48
C GLU A 46 7.28 11.21 -12.70
N LYS A 47 6.31 11.72 -11.94
CA LYS A 47 6.40 13.00 -11.25
C LYS A 47 7.20 12.92 -9.96
N TYR A 48 7.14 11.79 -9.25
CA TYR A 48 7.69 11.65 -7.90
C TYR A 48 8.73 10.54 -7.80
N CYS A 49 8.39 9.33 -8.23
CA CYS A 49 9.21 8.13 -8.03
C CYS A 49 10.50 8.16 -8.87
N LYS A 50 10.39 8.42 -10.17
CA LYS A 50 11.57 8.47 -11.06
C LYS A 50 12.54 9.59 -10.70
N PRO A 51 12.08 10.83 -10.38
CA PRO A 51 12.97 11.87 -9.88
C PRO A 51 13.69 11.50 -8.59
N LEU A 52 13.01 10.84 -7.65
CA LEU A 52 13.60 10.43 -6.36
C LEU A 52 14.82 9.51 -6.57
N LEU A 53 14.76 8.58 -7.51
CA LEU A 53 15.85 7.65 -7.87
C LEU A 53 17.12 8.35 -8.37
N LEU A 54 17.00 9.60 -8.83
CA LEU A 54 18.10 10.39 -9.39
C LEU A 54 18.69 11.41 -8.39
N VAL A 55 18.09 11.56 -7.20
CA VAL A 55 18.57 12.46 -6.15
C VAL A 55 19.86 11.94 -5.54
N GLU A 56 20.80 12.84 -5.26
CA GLU A 56 22.05 12.50 -4.59
C GLU A 56 21.82 12.12 -3.11
N PRO A 57 22.53 11.11 -2.57
CA PRO A 57 22.31 10.64 -1.20
C PRO A 57 22.29 11.72 -0.12
N PRO A 58 23.16 12.76 -0.13
CA PRO A 58 23.13 13.82 0.89
C PRO A 58 21.83 14.65 0.89
N ARG A 59 21.08 14.67 -0.22
CA ARG A 59 19.83 15.40 -0.37
C ARG A 59 18.60 14.50 -0.37
N LEU A 60 18.79 13.18 -0.37
CA LEU A 60 17.71 12.22 -0.55
C LEU A 60 16.63 12.35 0.54
N SER A 61 17.04 12.43 1.80
CA SER A 61 16.11 12.53 2.93
C SER A 61 15.30 13.83 2.92
N SER A 62 15.94 14.98 2.64
CA SER A 62 15.22 16.25 2.58
C SER A 62 14.28 16.34 1.37
N TYR A 63 14.72 15.83 0.21
CA TYR A 63 13.88 15.74 -0.98
C TYR A 63 12.67 14.84 -0.73
N PHE A 64 12.89 13.62 -0.23
CA PHE A 64 11.82 12.67 0.11
C PHE A 64 10.75 13.31 0.99
N ARG A 65 11.16 13.89 2.13
CA ARG A 65 10.24 14.54 3.08
C ARG A 65 9.48 15.72 2.47
N SER A 66 10.13 16.50 1.61
CA SER A 66 9.47 17.64 0.94
C SER A 66 8.42 17.21 -0.09
N MET A 67 8.62 16.06 -0.74
CA MET A 67 7.74 15.57 -1.81
C MET A 67 6.64 14.65 -1.30
N LEU A 68 6.85 13.96 -0.17
CA LEU A 68 5.92 12.99 0.40
C LEU A 68 4.48 13.53 0.54
N PRO A 69 4.21 14.75 1.04
CA PRO A 69 2.83 15.25 1.14
C PRO A 69 2.14 15.41 -0.22
N SER A 70 2.89 15.81 -1.24
CA SER A 70 2.35 15.97 -2.61
C SER A 70 2.14 14.62 -3.29
N PHE A 71 3.07 13.67 -3.06
CA PHE A 71 2.91 12.29 -3.49
C PHE A 71 1.67 11.65 -2.87
N MET A 72 1.50 11.76 -1.55
CA MET A 72 0.36 11.22 -0.82
C MET A 72 -0.96 11.81 -1.33
N LEU A 73 -1.04 13.13 -1.53
CA LEU A 73 -2.24 13.78 -2.06
C LEU A 73 -2.62 13.25 -3.45
N ASP A 74 -1.65 13.19 -4.36
CA ASP A 74 -1.89 12.71 -5.72
C ASP A 74 -2.27 11.23 -5.73
N LEU A 75 -1.60 10.40 -4.91
CA LEU A 75 -1.90 8.98 -4.80
C LEU A 75 -3.31 8.72 -4.25
N VAL A 76 -3.67 9.36 -3.13
CA VAL A 76 -5.02 9.22 -2.53
C VAL A 76 -6.11 9.66 -3.49
N SER A 77 -5.87 10.74 -4.24
CA SER A 77 -6.85 11.25 -5.23
C SER A 77 -7.17 10.23 -6.32
N ILE A 78 -6.26 9.28 -6.57
CA ILE A 78 -6.40 8.22 -7.57
C ILE A 78 -6.97 6.94 -6.93
N THR A 79 -6.48 6.53 -5.76
CA THR A 79 -6.86 5.26 -5.13
C THR A 79 -8.19 5.32 -4.38
N LEU A 80 -8.60 6.49 -3.87
CA LEU A 80 -9.85 6.64 -3.13
C LEU A 80 -11.11 6.39 -3.96
N PRO A 81 -11.23 6.91 -5.20
CA PRO A 81 -12.35 6.56 -6.06
C PRO A 81 -12.45 5.05 -6.33
N LEU A 82 -11.31 4.38 -6.53
CA LEU A 82 -11.26 2.93 -6.77
C LEU A 82 -11.73 2.15 -5.54
N SER A 83 -11.15 2.47 -4.39
CA SER A 83 -11.46 1.81 -3.11
C SER A 83 -12.92 2.02 -2.75
N ARG A 84 -13.45 3.24 -2.93
CA ARG A 84 -14.86 3.52 -2.70
C ARG A 84 -15.79 2.73 -3.65
N SER A 85 -15.48 2.70 -4.95
CA SER A 85 -16.26 1.95 -5.95
C SER A 85 -16.31 0.46 -5.57
N LEU A 86 -15.16 -0.10 -5.19
CA LEU A 86 -15.02 -1.47 -4.71
C LEU A 86 -15.85 -1.73 -3.44
N PHE A 87 -15.68 -0.93 -2.39
CA PHE A 87 -16.37 -1.15 -1.12
C PHE A 87 -17.88 -0.92 -1.21
N THR A 88 -18.35 0.05 -2.03
CA THR A 88 -19.78 0.18 -2.31
C THR A 88 -20.34 -1.05 -3.02
N ARG A 89 -19.62 -1.60 -4.01
CA ARG A 89 -20.05 -2.85 -4.67
C ARG A 89 -20.06 -4.04 -3.72
N ALA A 90 -19.13 -4.09 -2.78
CA ALA A 90 -19.07 -5.14 -1.77
C ALA A 90 -20.27 -5.15 -0.82
N GLU A 91 -20.96 -4.02 -0.63
CA GLU A 91 -22.23 -3.98 0.12
C GLU A 91 -23.34 -4.76 -0.60
N GLU A 92 -23.31 -4.82 -1.94
CA GLU A 92 -24.27 -5.56 -2.76
C GLU A 92 -23.82 -7.01 -3.01
N ASP A 93 -22.52 -7.22 -3.21
CA ASP A 93 -21.90 -8.53 -3.45
C ASP A 93 -20.61 -8.69 -2.62
N PRO A 94 -20.69 -9.27 -1.40
CA PRO A 94 -19.54 -9.48 -0.54
C PRO A 94 -18.46 -10.40 -1.14
N LEU A 95 -18.79 -11.22 -2.16
CA LEU A 95 -17.82 -12.10 -2.81
C LEU A 95 -16.72 -11.33 -3.55
N VAL A 96 -16.99 -10.08 -3.95
CA VAL A 96 -16.01 -9.19 -4.56
C VAL A 96 -14.78 -9.01 -3.67
N LEU A 97 -14.97 -8.88 -2.35
CA LEU A 97 -13.86 -8.74 -1.41
C LEU A 97 -13.08 -10.04 -1.21
N VAL A 98 -13.77 -11.19 -1.21
CA VAL A 98 -13.12 -12.50 -1.16
C VAL A 98 -12.26 -12.70 -2.41
N GLU A 99 -12.79 -12.35 -3.58
CA GLU A 99 -12.05 -12.44 -4.84
C GLU A 99 -10.84 -11.51 -4.86
N LEU A 100 -10.98 -10.29 -4.32
CA LEU A 100 -9.88 -9.34 -4.18
C LEU A 100 -8.74 -9.88 -3.31
N LYS A 101 -9.07 -10.48 -2.15
CA LYS A 101 -8.03 -11.09 -1.28
C LYS A 101 -7.26 -12.18 -1.99
N GLU A 102 -7.94 -13.03 -2.74
CA GLU A 102 -7.27 -14.09 -3.50
C GLU A 102 -6.42 -13.52 -4.63
N LEU A 103 -6.89 -12.46 -5.29
CA LEU A 103 -6.12 -11.75 -6.30
C LEU A 103 -4.84 -11.13 -5.73
N GLU A 104 -4.88 -10.46 -4.57
CA GLU A 104 -3.68 -9.90 -3.91
C GLU A 104 -2.64 -10.98 -3.61
N LYS A 105 -3.08 -12.13 -3.08
CA LYS A 105 -2.18 -13.27 -2.80
C LYS A 105 -1.58 -13.87 -4.08
N GLU A 106 -2.37 -13.96 -5.14
CA GLU A 106 -1.89 -14.43 -6.45
C GLU A 106 -0.89 -13.45 -7.06
N LEU A 107 -1.17 -12.14 -6.99
CA LEU A 107 -0.26 -11.08 -7.43
C LEU A 107 1.09 -11.20 -6.75
N PHE A 108 1.11 -11.35 -5.42
CA PHE A 108 2.35 -11.51 -4.68
C PHE A 108 3.17 -12.72 -5.14
N LYS A 109 2.50 -13.87 -5.33
CA LYS A 109 3.16 -15.11 -5.78
C LYS A 109 3.79 -14.96 -7.17
N GLU A 110 3.12 -14.25 -8.08
CA GLU A 110 3.63 -14.02 -9.43
C GLU A 110 4.73 -12.93 -9.45
N PHE A 111 4.64 -11.90 -8.60
CA PHE A 111 5.65 -10.84 -8.52
C PHE A 111 6.94 -11.25 -7.82
N ARG A 112 6.86 -12.11 -6.80
CA ARG A 112 8.04 -12.55 -6.03
C ARG A 112 9.21 -13.03 -6.91
N PRO A 113 9.05 -13.98 -7.85
CA PRO A 113 10.16 -14.41 -8.70
C PRO A 113 10.69 -13.29 -9.61
N LEU A 114 9.83 -12.38 -10.08
CA LEU A 114 10.25 -11.22 -10.89
C LEU A 114 11.11 -10.25 -10.09
N ILE A 115 10.77 -10.03 -8.82
CA ILE A 115 11.55 -9.20 -7.89
C ILE A 115 12.91 -9.86 -7.62
N GLU A 116 12.94 -11.17 -7.33
CA GLU A 116 14.17 -11.93 -7.09
C GLU A 116 15.13 -11.84 -8.28
N GLU A 117 14.62 -12.04 -9.51
CA GLU A 117 15.40 -11.92 -10.74
C GLU A 117 15.91 -10.48 -10.95
N ALA A 118 15.03 -9.48 -10.85
CA ALA A 118 15.37 -8.09 -11.09
C ALA A 118 16.37 -7.53 -10.07
N ALA A 119 16.21 -7.89 -8.79
CA ALA A 119 17.12 -7.52 -7.72
C ALA A 119 18.50 -8.18 -7.91
N GLY A 120 18.52 -9.48 -8.24
CA GLY A 120 19.74 -10.22 -8.53
C GLY A 120 20.52 -9.62 -9.71
N ALA A 121 19.83 -9.26 -10.80
CA ALA A 121 20.44 -8.60 -11.96
C ALA A 121 21.05 -7.22 -11.62
N LYS A 122 20.52 -6.54 -10.59
CA LYS A 122 20.95 -5.21 -10.15
C LYS A 122 21.86 -5.24 -8.91
N GLY A 123 22.20 -6.43 -8.41
CA GLY A 123 23.11 -6.61 -7.27
C GLY A 123 22.58 -6.03 -5.96
N VAL A 124 21.27 -6.07 -5.76
CA VAL A 124 20.60 -5.65 -4.52
C VAL A 124 19.90 -6.84 -3.86
N ASP A 125 19.67 -6.75 -2.55
CA ASP A 125 19.03 -7.82 -1.78
C ASP A 125 17.52 -7.85 -2.07
N PRO A 126 16.97 -8.95 -2.64
CA PRO A 126 15.54 -9.07 -2.89
C PRO A 126 14.71 -9.14 -1.61
N GLU A 127 15.26 -9.60 -0.49
CA GLU A 127 14.46 -9.87 0.72
C GLU A 127 13.82 -8.61 1.29
N HIS A 128 14.57 -7.50 1.30
CA HIS A 128 14.04 -6.19 1.71
C HIS A 128 12.87 -5.71 0.84
N VAL A 129 12.92 -6.00 -0.46
CA VAL A 129 11.87 -5.60 -1.41
C VAL A 129 10.65 -6.51 -1.26
N ILE A 130 10.87 -7.82 -1.09
CA ILE A 130 9.81 -8.81 -0.83
C ILE A 130 9.08 -8.46 0.47
N LYS A 131 9.81 -8.09 1.52
CA LYS A 131 9.23 -7.63 2.79
C LYS A 131 8.36 -6.38 2.61
N ALA A 132 8.85 -5.39 1.87
CA ALA A 132 8.08 -4.19 1.57
C ALA A 132 6.78 -4.48 0.80
N TRP A 133 6.83 -5.42 -0.15
CA TRP A 133 5.64 -5.91 -0.85
C TRP A 133 4.68 -6.64 0.09
N ALA A 134 5.20 -7.54 0.94
CA ALA A 134 4.40 -8.29 1.90
C ALA A 134 3.61 -7.35 2.82
N ALA A 135 4.27 -6.34 3.41
CA ALA A 135 3.60 -5.38 4.28
C ALA A 135 2.51 -4.56 3.56
N ALA A 136 2.72 -4.20 2.29
CA ALA A 136 1.69 -3.51 1.50
C ALA A 136 0.46 -4.40 1.23
N ILE A 137 0.69 -5.69 0.97
CA ILE A 137 -0.37 -6.69 0.77
C ILE A 137 -1.07 -7.02 2.09
N ASP A 138 -0.34 -7.18 3.19
CA ASP A 138 -0.91 -7.45 4.50
C ASP A 138 -1.79 -6.28 4.97
N TYR A 139 -1.40 -5.04 4.65
CA TYR A 139 -2.26 -3.88 4.83
C TYR A 139 -3.57 -3.98 4.01
N ASP A 140 -3.50 -4.35 2.73
CA ASP A 140 -4.70 -4.52 1.91
C ASP A 140 -5.59 -5.65 2.42
N LEU A 141 -5.00 -6.78 2.81
CA LEU A 141 -5.73 -7.92 3.40
C LEU A 141 -6.41 -7.53 4.71
N TRP A 142 -5.70 -6.82 5.59
CA TRP A 142 -6.25 -6.28 6.83
C TRP A 142 -7.44 -5.36 6.55
N LEU A 143 -7.27 -4.38 5.64
CA LEU A 143 -8.34 -3.45 5.25
C LEU A 143 -9.57 -4.21 4.75
N ILE A 144 -9.38 -5.19 3.87
CA ILE A 144 -10.47 -6.00 3.34
C ILE A 144 -11.16 -6.80 4.45
N ASP A 145 -10.40 -7.44 5.34
CA ASP A 145 -10.94 -8.23 6.45
C ASP A 145 -11.77 -7.36 7.40
N MET A 146 -11.26 -6.18 7.76
CA MET A 146 -12.01 -5.24 8.61
C MET A 146 -13.30 -4.78 7.93
N VAL A 147 -13.27 -4.46 6.63
CA VAL A 147 -14.48 -4.06 5.91
C VAL A 147 -15.48 -5.22 5.80
N MET A 148 -15.01 -6.46 5.61
CA MET A 148 -15.88 -7.64 5.61
C MET A 148 -16.54 -7.89 6.98
N GLU A 149 -15.80 -7.66 8.07
CA GLU A 149 -16.27 -7.90 9.43
C GLU A 149 -17.26 -6.85 9.92
N VAL A 150 -16.91 -5.56 9.82
CA VAL A 150 -17.69 -4.47 10.43
C VAL A 150 -18.44 -3.60 9.42
N GLY A 151 -18.33 -3.90 8.12
CA GLY A 151 -18.87 -3.09 7.03
C GLY A 151 -18.06 -1.80 6.80
N PHE A 152 -18.12 -1.26 5.58
CA PHE A 152 -17.30 -0.09 5.21
C PHE A 152 -17.55 1.13 6.11
N ARG A 153 -18.82 1.45 6.38
CA ARG A 153 -19.16 2.55 7.30
C ARG A 153 -18.72 2.26 8.73
N GLY A 154 -18.94 1.04 9.22
CA GLY A 154 -18.55 0.65 10.57
C GLY A 154 -17.03 0.68 10.78
N PHE A 155 -16.27 0.38 9.73
CA PHE A 155 -14.81 0.52 9.71
C PHE A 155 -14.38 1.99 9.85
N LEU A 156 -14.97 2.90 9.05
CA LEU A 156 -14.68 4.32 9.13
C LEU A 156 -15.00 4.91 10.51
N ASP A 157 -16.18 4.60 11.06
CA ASP A 157 -16.60 5.09 12.37
C ASP A 157 -15.60 4.66 13.46
N ARG A 158 -15.14 3.40 13.42
CA ARG A 158 -14.14 2.87 14.38
C ARG A 158 -12.76 3.49 14.22
N LEU A 159 -12.31 3.75 12.99
CA LEU A 159 -11.05 4.45 12.77
C LEU A 159 -11.08 5.85 13.40
N ILE A 160 -12.19 6.58 13.25
CA ILE A 160 -12.38 7.91 13.81
C ILE A 160 -12.42 7.85 15.34
N GLU A 161 -13.21 6.93 15.92
CA GLU A 161 -13.47 6.89 17.35
C GLU A 161 -12.33 6.25 18.16
N ARG A 162 -11.68 5.22 17.63
CA ARG A 162 -10.79 4.33 18.39
C ARG A 162 -9.32 4.45 17.99
N ALA A 163 -9.04 4.87 16.75
CA ALA A 163 -7.70 4.83 16.18
C ALA A 163 -7.16 6.19 15.73
N GLY A 164 -7.83 7.31 16.01
CA GLY A 164 -7.47 8.63 15.46
C GLY A 164 -5.97 8.96 15.50
N ARG A 165 -5.32 8.90 16.69
CA ARG A 165 -3.89 9.22 16.83
C ARG A 165 -2.97 8.18 16.17
N VAL A 166 -3.26 6.89 16.41
CA VAL A 166 -2.47 5.78 15.83
C VAL A 166 -2.54 5.83 14.30
N GLY A 167 -3.70 6.15 13.76
CA GLY A 167 -3.94 6.27 12.33
C GLY A 167 -3.19 7.44 11.69
N GLU A 168 -3.00 8.57 12.37
CA GLU A 168 -2.19 9.68 11.84
C GLU A 168 -0.73 9.27 11.61
N GLU A 169 -0.13 8.62 12.60
CA GLU A 169 1.26 8.14 12.49
C GLU A 169 1.37 7.00 11.48
N PHE A 170 0.38 6.10 11.47
CA PHE A 170 0.33 4.99 10.52
C PHE A 170 0.29 5.47 9.06
N ILE A 171 -0.48 6.53 8.75
CA ILE A 171 -0.52 7.12 7.41
C ILE A 171 0.88 7.55 6.95
N GLU A 172 1.67 8.19 7.81
CA GLU A 172 3.00 8.64 7.42
C GLU A 172 3.90 7.46 7.04
N SER A 173 3.90 6.40 7.84
CA SER A 173 4.66 5.17 7.57
C SER A 173 4.15 4.45 6.31
N LEU A 174 2.84 4.29 6.17
CA LEU A 174 2.21 3.60 5.05
C LEU A 174 2.49 4.29 3.71
N TYR A 175 2.33 5.62 3.64
CA TYR A 175 2.59 6.34 2.39
C TYR A 175 4.09 6.50 2.13
N SER A 176 4.94 6.45 3.16
CA SER A 176 6.38 6.33 2.97
C SER A 176 6.77 4.97 2.40
N LEU A 177 6.14 3.88 2.86
CA LEU A 177 6.26 2.55 2.27
C LEU A 177 5.84 2.57 0.81
N PHE A 178 4.65 3.08 0.48
CA PHE A 178 4.18 3.16 -0.91
C PHE A 178 5.12 3.99 -1.79
N TYR A 179 5.61 5.12 -1.30
CA TYR A 179 6.49 5.97 -2.10
C TYR A 179 7.83 5.30 -2.41
N THR A 180 8.45 4.69 -1.39
CA THR A 180 9.71 3.96 -1.56
C THR A 180 9.51 2.72 -2.42
N LEU A 181 8.47 1.93 -2.18
CA LEU A 181 8.15 0.71 -2.92
C LEU A 181 7.86 0.99 -4.40
N MET A 182 7.03 1.99 -4.71
CA MET A 182 6.78 2.40 -6.11
C MET A 182 8.07 2.85 -6.80
N SER A 183 8.93 3.59 -6.11
CA SER A 183 10.23 4.03 -6.65
C SER A 183 11.17 2.86 -6.92
N VAL A 184 11.27 1.92 -5.97
CA VAL A 184 12.06 0.69 -6.15
C VAL A 184 11.50 -0.14 -7.31
N ASN A 185 10.19 -0.33 -7.40
CA ASN A 185 9.55 -1.07 -8.50
C ASN A 185 9.82 -0.40 -9.87
N SER A 186 9.82 0.94 -9.93
CA SER A 186 10.14 1.67 -11.17
C SER A 186 11.55 1.36 -11.69
N ALA A 187 12.51 1.17 -10.79
CA ALA A 187 13.88 0.82 -11.13
C ALA A 187 14.09 -0.68 -11.35
N LEU A 188 13.47 -1.54 -10.52
CA LEU A 188 13.67 -2.99 -10.58
C LEU A 188 12.90 -3.62 -11.73
N LEU A 189 11.59 -3.38 -11.78
CA LEU A 189 10.64 -4.01 -12.71
C LEU A 189 10.34 -3.13 -13.93
N GLY A 190 10.71 -1.85 -13.87
CA GLY A 190 10.67 -0.93 -15.00
C GLY A 190 12.07 -0.56 -15.51
N ASP A 191 12.10 0.39 -16.44
CA ASP A 191 13.32 0.90 -17.07
C ASP A 191 13.73 2.28 -16.51
N ALA A 192 13.29 2.64 -15.30
CA ALA A 192 13.61 3.95 -14.74
C ALA A 192 15.12 4.08 -14.47
N PRO A 193 15.77 5.17 -14.90
CA PRO A 193 17.16 5.42 -14.57
C PRO A 193 17.32 5.68 -13.07
N TYR A 194 18.42 5.22 -12.48
CA TYR A 194 18.66 5.33 -11.05
C TYR A 194 20.14 5.53 -10.73
N ARG A 195 20.40 6.08 -9.54
CA ARG A 195 21.72 6.03 -8.88
C ARG A 195 21.77 4.82 -7.96
N GLU A 196 22.84 4.03 -8.02
CA GLU A 196 22.96 2.79 -7.24
C GLU A 196 22.82 3.02 -5.72
N GLU A 197 23.54 4.02 -5.18
CA GLU A 197 23.47 4.34 -3.75
C GLU A 197 22.07 4.78 -3.31
N THR A 198 21.39 5.55 -4.16
CA THR A 198 20.01 5.98 -3.93
C THR A 198 19.05 4.80 -3.94
N LEU A 199 19.16 3.90 -4.92
CA LEU A 199 18.33 2.68 -4.98
C LEU A 199 18.54 1.81 -3.73
N ARG A 200 19.78 1.55 -3.32
CA ARG A 200 20.07 0.78 -2.09
C ARG A 200 19.45 1.42 -0.86
N THR A 201 19.57 2.74 -0.72
CA THR A 201 18.99 3.48 0.40
C THR A 201 17.47 3.39 0.41
N LEU A 202 16.81 3.49 -0.75
CA LEU A 202 15.35 3.37 -0.85
C LEU A 202 14.87 1.94 -0.55
N ILE A 203 15.63 0.91 -0.91
CA ILE A 203 15.33 -0.48 -0.55
C ILE A 203 15.39 -0.66 0.98
N GLU A 204 16.46 -0.18 1.63
CA GLU A 204 16.58 -0.20 3.09
C GLU A 204 15.42 0.55 3.76
N TRP A 205 15.06 1.74 3.25
CA TRP A 205 13.93 2.50 3.77
C TRP A 205 12.60 1.77 3.58
N SER A 206 12.38 1.16 2.42
CA SER A 206 11.15 0.40 2.16
C SER A 206 10.98 -0.77 3.15
N SER A 207 12.06 -1.48 3.48
CA SER A 207 12.04 -2.53 4.49
C SER A 207 11.76 -2.00 5.89
N ARG A 208 12.32 -0.83 6.25
CA ARG A 208 12.05 -0.22 7.57
C ARG A 208 10.62 0.28 7.68
N TYR A 209 10.09 0.90 6.64
CA TYR A 209 8.68 1.32 6.63
C TYR A 209 7.73 0.12 6.62
N ALA A 210 8.14 -1.02 6.06
CA ALA A 210 7.39 -2.26 6.16
C ALA A 210 7.25 -2.73 7.61
N GLU A 211 8.33 -2.70 8.40
CA GLU A 211 8.30 -3.02 9.83
C GLU A 211 7.36 -2.10 10.61
N GLU A 212 7.47 -0.78 10.40
CA GLU A 212 6.59 0.19 11.05
C GLU A 212 5.12 -0.05 10.68
N VAL A 213 4.84 -0.37 9.40
CA VAL A 213 3.48 -0.69 8.93
C VAL A 213 2.94 -1.94 9.61
N GLU A 214 3.75 -3.01 9.72
CA GLU A 214 3.37 -4.24 10.43
C GLU A 214 3.06 -3.96 11.92
N ASP A 215 3.91 -3.19 12.61
CA ASP A 215 3.70 -2.81 14.02
C ASP A 215 2.40 -2.01 14.23
N TYR A 216 2.07 -1.12 13.28
CA TYR A 216 0.80 -0.38 13.31
C TYR A 216 -0.40 -1.29 13.01
N LEU A 217 -0.29 -2.22 12.07
CA LEU A 217 -1.34 -3.21 11.79
C LEU A 217 -1.62 -4.07 13.02
N ASP A 218 -0.58 -4.57 13.69
CA ASP A 218 -0.70 -5.33 14.94
C ASP A 218 -1.45 -4.54 16.01
N THR A 219 -1.18 -3.24 16.12
CA THR A 219 -1.91 -2.35 17.04
C THR A 219 -3.37 -2.20 16.64
N LEU A 220 -3.66 -2.00 15.35
CA LEU A 220 -5.00 -1.78 14.84
C LEU A 220 -5.89 -3.03 14.91
N LEU A 221 -5.31 -4.23 14.87
CA LEU A 221 -6.02 -5.50 15.12
C LEU A 221 -6.71 -5.53 16.48
N PHE A 222 -6.22 -4.77 17.47
CA PHE A 222 -6.86 -4.67 18.78
C PHE A 222 -7.84 -3.50 18.92
N LEU A 223 -7.81 -2.53 18.00
CA LEU A 223 -8.60 -1.31 18.11
C LEU A 223 -9.86 -1.34 17.25
N ILE A 224 -9.83 -2.05 16.13
CA ILE A 224 -10.91 -2.03 15.15
C ILE A 224 -11.95 -3.12 15.42
N PRO A 225 -11.62 -4.42 15.43
CA PRO A 225 -12.58 -5.47 15.79
C PRO A 225 -13.25 -5.23 17.15
N ASP A 226 -14.54 -5.53 17.25
CA ASP A 226 -15.31 -5.24 18.47
C ASP A 226 -14.96 -6.20 19.61
N GLU A 227 -14.59 -7.44 19.33
CA GLU A 227 -14.25 -8.43 20.36
C GLU A 227 -12.92 -8.07 21.04
N GLU A 228 -11.89 -7.80 20.24
CA GLU A 228 -10.56 -7.45 20.67
C GLU A 228 -10.54 -6.10 21.39
N TYR A 229 -11.25 -5.10 20.86
CA TYR A 229 -11.35 -3.79 21.52
C TYR A 229 -11.98 -3.91 22.92
N LYS A 230 -13.06 -4.69 23.06
CA LYS A 230 -13.66 -4.95 24.37
C LYS A 230 -12.66 -5.62 25.31
N ALA A 231 -11.98 -6.67 24.87
CA ALA A 231 -11.00 -7.39 25.68
C ALA A 231 -9.88 -6.48 26.21
N VAL A 232 -9.37 -5.57 25.38
CA VAL A 232 -8.36 -4.59 25.79
C VAL A 232 -8.93 -3.57 26.77
N THR A 233 -10.12 -3.01 26.50
CA THR A 233 -10.73 -2.01 27.40
C THR A 233 -11.11 -2.60 28.76
N GLU A 234 -11.56 -3.84 28.83
CA GLU A 234 -11.84 -4.55 30.07
C GLU A 234 -10.55 -4.80 30.87
N SER A 235 -9.46 -5.20 30.19
CA SER A 235 -8.16 -5.45 30.82
C SER A 235 -7.48 -4.17 31.35
N LEU A 236 -7.77 -3.01 30.77
CA LEU A 236 -7.26 -1.70 31.21
C LEU A 236 -8.19 -1.00 32.23
N GLY A 237 -9.40 -1.54 32.43
CA GLY A 237 -10.43 -1.02 33.33
C GLY A 237 -10.41 -1.63 34.74
N GLU A 238 -9.55 -2.63 34.99
CA GLU A 238 -9.20 -3.17 36.32
C GLU A 238 -7.92 -2.52 36.88
#